data_AF-A0A2S4KFZ7-F1
#
_entry.id   AF-A0A2S4KFZ7-F1
#
_cell.length_a   1.000
_cell.length_b   1.000
_cell.length_c   1.000
_cell.angle_alpha   90.00
_cell.angle_beta   90.00
_cell.angle_gamma   90.00
#
_symmetry.space_group_name_H-M   'P 1'
#
loop_
_entity.id
_entity.type
_entity.pdbx_description
1 polymer ?
#
loop_
_entity_poly.entity_id
_entity_poly.type
_entity_poly.pdbx_seq_one_letter_code
_entity_poly.pdbx_strand_id
1 'polypeptide(L)'
;MIPLESNDLLGLVEKFAARGVLEAISQNRISLELAQLLAVLSKEKQTEAIHAIQTLDYAVGIDELRASIESKALRLEDLPASQKREAACKSCIHNSLLSSKVFPIHIAPGLCTNGDCNLIKHCESGAVNGNRKIEKNLSPARTKSFDDTREKLWRNGLKRFVLEADRGLNRVLLLCMLAGGWKTTSDFGESVFKCKVSPAKALEMANAMEDPAVLTEGLQEIAVNLVDEAPLEQVRELLKALQVPLGRYFPMQKTFLEQLDQAGISRIAKELGVVEGEEIKQAGETGLKEYALAVANSIPDECLIDYFPPEFRP
;
A
#
# COMPACT_ATOMS: atom_id res chain seq x y z
N MET A 1 -34.29 -19.25 15.16
CA MET A 1 -34.18 -18.27 14.06
C MET A 1 -35.04 -18.82 12.93
N ILE A 2 -36.18 -18.18 12.63
CA ILE A 2 -37.05 -18.62 11.53
C ILE A 2 -36.32 -18.26 10.23
N PRO A 3 -36.18 -19.17 9.25
CA PRO A 3 -35.57 -18.83 7.96
C PRO A 3 -36.42 -17.75 7.29
N LEU A 4 -35.81 -16.61 6.93
CA LEU A 4 -36.49 -15.60 6.12
C LEU A 4 -36.81 -16.22 4.76
N GLU A 5 -38.04 -16.05 4.27
CA GLU A 5 -38.42 -16.51 2.94
C GLU A 5 -37.64 -15.73 1.86
N SER A 6 -37.38 -16.37 0.71
CA SER A 6 -36.55 -15.79 -0.37
C SER A 6 -37.06 -14.42 -0.87
N ASN A 7 -38.37 -14.15 -0.75
CA ASN A 7 -38.97 -12.88 -1.14
C ASN A 7 -38.65 -11.73 -0.16
N ASP A 8 -38.53 -12.03 1.14
CA ASP A 8 -38.17 -11.03 2.15
C ASP A 8 -36.69 -10.63 2.04
N LEU A 9 -35.83 -11.59 1.69
CA LEU A 9 -34.40 -11.33 1.45
C LEU A 9 -34.17 -10.47 0.21
N LEU A 10 -34.94 -10.69 -0.86
CA LEU A 10 -34.87 -9.85 -2.05
C LEU A 10 -35.26 -8.40 -1.72
N GLY A 11 -36.33 -8.18 -0.95
CA GLY A 11 -36.73 -6.85 -0.50
C GLY A 11 -35.68 -6.16 0.39
N LEU A 12 -34.97 -6.90 1.24
CA LEU A 12 -33.84 -6.38 2.00
C LEU A 12 -32.66 -6.02 1.11
N VAL A 13 -32.33 -6.85 0.12
CA VAL A 13 -31.28 -6.56 -0.85
C VAL A 13 -31.65 -5.32 -1.68
N GLU A 14 -32.87 -5.20 -2.18
CA GLU A 14 -33.37 -4.02 -2.93
C GLU A 14 -33.18 -2.72 -2.16
N LYS A 15 -33.37 -2.74 -0.84
CA LYS A 15 -33.18 -1.56 0.02
C LYS A 15 -31.71 -1.09 0.06
N PHE A 16 -30.75 -2.01 0.05
CA PHE A 16 -29.33 -1.70 0.29
C PHE A 16 -28.44 -1.84 -0.95
N ALA A 17 -28.90 -2.49 -2.01
CA ALA A 17 -28.14 -2.73 -3.23
C ALA A 17 -28.17 -1.54 -4.21
N ALA A 18 -27.08 -1.33 -4.94
CA ALA A 18 -27.01 -0.37 -6.05
C ALA A 18 -27.75 -0.92 -7.27
N ARG A 19 -28.17 -0.04 -8.18
CA ARG A 19 -28.93 -0.41 -9.37
C ARG A 19 -28.25 -1.51 -10.20
N GLY A 20 -26.93 -1.42 -10.40
CA GLY A 20 -26.18 -2.44 -11.16
C GLY A 20 -26.21 -3.84 -10.52
N VAL A 21 -26.29 -3.93 -9.19
CA VAL A 21 -26.42 -5.20 -8.47
C VAL A 21 -27.81 -5.79 -8.70
N LEU A 22 -28.87 -4.97 -8.63
CA LEU A 22 -30.25 -5.41 -8.88
C LEU A 22 -30.47 -5.84 -10.34
N GLU A 23 -29.90 -5.10 -11.28
CA GLU A 23 -29.90 -5.48 -12.70
C GLU A 23 -29.17 -6.81 -12.93
N ALA A 24 -28.06 -7.04 -12.23
CA ALA A 24 -27.34 -8.31 -12.34
C ALA A 24 -28.13 -9.50 -11.75
N ILE A 25 -28.89 -9.30 -10.67
CA ILE A 25 -29.80 -10.33 -10.13
C ILE A 25 -30.92 -10.63 -11.13
N SER A 26 -31.59 -9.59 -11.67
CA SER A 26 -32.72 -9.79 -12.59
C SER A 26 -32.32 -10.47 -13.90
N GLN A 27 -31.07 -10.27 -14.32
CA GLN A 27 -30.47 -10.93 -15.48
C GLN A 27 -29.86 -12.30 -15.15
N ASN A 28 -30.02 -12.82 -13.92
CA ASN A 28 -29.40 -14.07 -13.44
C ASN A 28 -27.87 -14.13 -13.63
N ARG A 29 -27.18 -12.97 -13.60
CA ARG A 29 -25.72 -12.89 -13.70
C ARG A 29 -25.04 -13.13 -12.35
N ILE A 30 -25.73 -12.85 -11.25
CA ILE A 30 -25.29 -13.16 -9.88
C ILE A 30 -26.43 -13.80 -9.10
N SER A 31 -26.09 -14.59 -8.09
CA SER A 31 -27.06 -15.16 -7.16
C SER A 31 -27.51 -14.12 -6.11
N LEU A 32 -28.68 -14.35 -5.51
CA LEU A 32 -29.17 -13.56 -4.38
C LEU A 32 -28.21 -13.61 -3.17
N GLU A 33 -27.46 -14.70 -3.02
CA GLU A 33 -26.47 -14.89 -1.96
C GLU A 33 -25.25 -13.97 -2.15
N LEU A 34 -24.75 -13.84 -3.39
CA LEU A 34 -23.69 -12.88 -3.71
C LEU A 34 -24.18 -11.45 -3.50
N ALA A 35 -25.43 -11.17 -3.88
CA ALA A 35 -26.02 -9.85 -3.70
C ALA A 35 -26.12 -9.43 -2.23
N GLN A 36 -26.34 -10.37 -1.30
CA GLN A 36 -26.32 -10.09 0.15
C GLN A 36 -24.93 -9.63 0.61
N LEU A 37 -23.85 -10.26 0.13
CA LEU A 37 -22.47 -9.83 0.42
C LEU A 37 -22.15 -8.46 -0.19
N LEU A 38 -22.69 -8.14 -1.36
CA LEU A 38 -22.51 -6.83 -1.97
C LEU A 38 -23.33 -5.75 -1.26
N ALA A 39 -24.55 -6.07 -0.80
CA ALA A 39 -25.46 -5.13 -0.15
C ALA A 39 -24.86 -4.50 1.13
N VAL A 40 -23.90 -5.17 1.78
CA VAL A 40 -23.20 -4.62 2.94
C VAL A 40 -22.06 -3.67 2.57
N LEU A 41 -21.72 -3.48 1.31
CA LEU A 41 -20.68 -2.52 0.85
C LEU A 41 -21.28 -1.12 0.61
N SER A 42 -20.44 -0.09 0.50
CA SER A 42 -20.90 1.23 0.03
C SER A 42 -21.38 1.16 -1.43
N LYS A 43 -22.25 2.07 -1.86
CA LYS A 43 -22.85 2.02 -3.22
C LYS A 43 -21.79 2.12 -4.32
N GLU A 44 -20.73 2.87 -4.08
CA GLU A 44 -19.58 3.02 -4.96
C GLU A 44 -18.87 1.68 -5.11
N LYS A 45 -18.53 1.04 -3.97
CA LYS A 45 -17.87 -0.28 -3.96
C LYS A 45 -18.74 -1.38 -4.55
N GLN A 46 -20.07 -1.31 -4.40
CA GLN A 46 -20.99 -2.23 -5.05
C GLN A 46 -20.91 -2.11 -6.57
N THR A 47 -20.80 -0.89 -7.09
CA THR A 47 -20.70 -0.62 -8.52
C THR A 47 -19.37 -1.11 -9.10
N GLU A 48 -18.27 -0.90 -8.38
CA GLU A 48 -16.96 -1.43 -8.77
C GLU A 48 -16.93 -2.96 -8.72
N ALA A 49 -17.45 -3.56 -7.64
CA ALA A 49 -17.47 -5.00 -7.47
C ALA A 49 -18.32 -5.69 -8.54
N ILE A 50 -19.49 -5.14 -8.89
CA ILE A 50 -20.33 -5.76 -9.92
C ILE A 50 -19.71 -5.65 -11.31
N HIS A 51 -19.03 -4.53 -11.62
CA HIS A 51 -18.29 -4.41 -12.87
C HIS A 51 -17.17 -5.46 -12.94
N ALA A 52 -16.39 -5.61 -11.87
CA ALA A 52 -15.33 -6.61 -11.80
C ALA A 52 -15.88 -8.05 -11.97
N ILE A 53 -16.97 -8.40 -11.28
CA ILE A 53 -17.59 -9.73 -11.39
C ILE A 53 -18.07 -9.99 -12.83
N GLN A 54 -18.65 -8.98 -13.49
CA GLN A 54 -19.15 -9.12 -14.87
C GLN A 54 -18.05 -9.24 -15.92
N THR A 55 -16.82 -8.79 -15.62
CA THR A 55 -15.67 -8.93 -16.53
C THR A 55 -14.95 -10.27 -16.42
N LEU A 56 -15.30 -11.11 -15.45
CA LEU A 56 -14.68 -12.42 -15.28
C LEU A 56 -15.33 -13.46 -16.20
N ASP A 57 -14.50 -14.34 -16.77
CA ASP A 57 -14.95 -15.46 -17.61
C ASP A 57 -15.53 -16.63 -16.80
N TYR A 58 -15.60 -16.51 -15.47
CA TYR A 58 -16.09 -17.55 -14.57
C TYR A 58 -17.02 -16.97 -13.49
N ALA A 59 -17.89 -17.82 -12.94
CA ALA A 59 -18.77 -17.45 -11.85
C ALA A 59 -18.00 -17.38 -10.52
N VAL A 60 -18.02 -16.22 -9.88
CA VAL A 60 -17.35 -16.00 -8.58
C VAL A 60 -18.04 -16.80 -7.48
N GLY A 61 -17.26 -17.56 -6.72
CA GLY A 61 -17.75 -18.30 -5.57
C GLY A 61 -18.12 -17.39 -4.40
N ILE A 62 -19.11 -17.79 -3.59
CA ILE A 62 -19.54 -17.03 -2.41
C ILE A 62 -18.38 -16.88 -1.41
N ASP A 63 -17.63 -17.95 -1.17
CA ASP A 63 -16.50 -17.95 -0.24
C ASP A 63 -15.34 -17.08 -0.74
N GLU A 64 -15.09 -17.07 -2.05
CA GLU A 64 -14.07 -16.23 -2.70
C GLU A 64 -14.42 -14.74 -2.55
N LEU A 65 -15.66 -14.36 -2.85
CA LEU A 65 -16.12 -12.98 -2.66
C LEU A 65 -16.08 -12.58 -1.19
N ARG A 66 -16.52 -13.48 -0.29
CA ARG A 66 -16.49 -13.25 1.16
C ARG A 66 -15.07 -12.95 1.64
N ALA A 67 -14.11 -13.82 1.30
CA ALA A 67 -12.71 -13.64 1.67
C ALA A 67 -12.11 -12.33 1.12
N SER A 68 -12.45 -11.98 -0.13
CA SER A 68 -12.03 -10.71 -0.74
C SER A 68 -12.57 -9.49 0.01
N ILE A 69 -13.84 -9.50 0.43
CA ILE A 69 -14.44 -8.42 1.23
C ILE A 69 -13.78 -8.36 2.61
N GLU A 70 -13.62 -9.50 3.29
CA GLU A 70 -13.02 -9.57 4.62
C GLU A 70 -11.59 -9.04 4.64
N SER A 71 -10.79 -9.38 3.64
CA SER A 71 -9.40 -8.90 3.52
C SER A 71 -9.26 -7.38 3.40
N LYS A 72 -10.32 -6.69 2.98
CA LYS A 72 -10.37 -5.23 2.74
C LYS A 72 -11.23 -4.48 3.76
N ALA A 73 -11.93 -5.21 4.63
CA ALA A 73 -12.77 -4.62 5.65
C ALA A 73 -11.91 -4.10 6.81
N LEU A 74 -12.35 -3.01 7.43
CA LEU A 74 -11.74 -2.48 8.63
C LEU A 74 -12.13 -3.35 9.82
N ARG A 75 -11.24 -3.51 10.80
CA ARG A 75 -11.66 -4.13 12.06
C ARG A 75 -12.44 -3.12 12.88
N LEU A 76 -13.58 -3.53 13.43
CA LEU A 76 -14.39 -2.67 14.30
C LEU A 76 -13.57 -2.22 15.50
N GLU A 77 -12.70 -3.07 16.06
CA GLU A 77 -11.81 -2.74 17.17
C GLU A 77 -10.84 -1.59 16.86
N ASP A 78 -10.49 -1.37 15.60
CA ASP A 78 -9.57 -0.31 15.17
C ASP A 78 -10.29 1.02 14.90
N LEU A 79 -11.63 1.01 14.83
CA LEU A 79 -12.39 2.24 14.60
C LEU A 79 -12.28 3.21 15.79
N PRO A 80 -12.28 4.53 15.54
CA PRO A 80 -12.32 5.54 16.60
C PRO A 80 -13.49 5.32 17.58
N ALA A 81 -13.23 5.55 18.87
CA ALA A 81 -14.24 5.40 19.91
C ALA A 81 -15.44 6.36 19.76
N SER A 82 -15.26 7.50 19.06
CA SER A 82 -16.36 8.38 18.65
C SER A 82 -17.29 7.67 17.66
N GLN A 83 -16.74 7.10 16.59
CA GLN A 83 -17.50 6.40 15.55
C GLN A 83 -18.25 5.17 16.09
N LYS A 84 -17.62 4.40 16.99
CA LYS A 84 -18.25 3.25 17.65
C LYS A 84 -19.47 3.63 18.49
N ARG A 85 -19.49 4.86 19.03
CA ARG A 85 -20.54 5.36 19.92
C ARG A 85 -21.66 6.09 19.20
N GLU A 86 -21.45 6.47 17.94
CA GLU A 86 -22.50 7.08 17.12
C GLU A 86 -23.71 6.16 17.00
N ALA A 87 -24.89 6.74 17.17
CA ALA A 87 -26.16 6.03 17.01
C ALA A 87 -26.26 5.38 15.61
N ALA A 88 -25.71 6.03 14.59
CA ALA A 88 -25.66 5.51 13.22
C ALA A 88 -24.88 4.19 13.11
N CYS A 89 -23.80 4.00 13.89
CA CYS A 89 -23.01 2.77 13.86
C CYS A 89 -23.76 1.56 14.46
N LYS A 90 -24.69 1.82 15.40
CA LYS A 90 -25.52 0.79 16.07
C LYS A 90 -26.64 0.22 15.20
N SER A 91 -26.91 0.83 14.04
CA SER A 91 -27.89 0.36 13.05
C SER A 91 -27.30 0.27 11.63
N CYS A 92 -25.98 0.40 11.49
CA CYS A 92 -25.31 0.46 10.20
C CYS A 92 -25.22 -0.91 9.53
N ILE A 93 -25.62 -1.00 8.25
CA ILE A 93 -25.53 -2.23 7.45
C ILE A 93 -24.08 -2.63 7.12
N HIS A 94 -23.12 -1.71 7.27
CA HIS A 94 -21.71 -1.97 7.03
C HIS A 94 -21.00 -2.60 8.24
N ASN A 95 -21.64 -2.61 9.41
CA ASN A 95 -21.11 -3.21 10.63
C ASN A 95 -21.49 -4.70 10.65
N SER A 96 -20.50 -5.59 10.57
CA SER A 96 -20.75 -7.03 10.42
C SER A 96 -21.38 -7.69 11.66
N LEU A 97 -21.29 -7.06 12.84
CA LEU A 97 -22.04 -7.50 14.03
C LEU A 97 -23.56 -7.27 13.91
N LEU A 98 -23.97 -6.41 12.98
CA LEU A 98 -25.36 -6.07 12.72
C LEU A 98 -25.84 -6.70 11.41
N SER A 99 -25.04 -6.63 10.34
CA SER A 99 -25.42 -7.16 9.04
C SER A 99 -25.58 -8.69 9.04
N SER A 100 -24.83 -9.41 9.87
CA SER A 100 -25.03 -10.85 10.12
C SER A 100 -26.41 -11.20 10.71
N LYS A 101 -27.12 -10.23 11.28
CA LYS A 101 -28.50 -10.39 11.76
C LYS A 101 -29.54 -10.05 10.68
N VAL A 102 -29.14 -9.35 9.63
CA VAL A 102 -29.98 -8.91 8.51
C VAL A 102 -29.91 -9.92 7.37
N PHE A 103 -28.72 -10.41 7.05
CA PHE A 103 -28.49 -11.33 5.95
C PHE A 103 -27.97 -12.69 6.44
N PRO A 104 -28.58 -13.80 5.99
CA PRO A 104 -28.07 -15.14 6.25
C PRO A 104 -26.64 -15.33 5.72
N ILE A 105 -26.33 -14.79 4.54
CA ILE A 105 -24.99 -14.81 3.97
C ILE A 105 -24.25 -13.54 4.36
N HIS A 106 -23.22 -13.68 5.19
CA HIS A 106 -22.50 -12.58 5.80
C HIS A 106 -21.00 -12.86 5.84
N ILE A 107 -20.23 -11.78 6.07
CA ILE A 107 -18.81 -11.83 6.39
C ILE A 107 -18.60 -12.06 7.89
N ALA A 108 -17.39 -12.41 8.29
CA ALA A 108 -16.99 -12.60 9.68
C ALA A 108 -17.40 -11.42 10.58
N PRO A 109 -17.85 -11.70 11.83
CA PRO A 109 -18.20 -10.67 12.79
C PRO A 109 -16.97 -9.84 13.19
N GLY A 110 -17.18 -8.60 13.62
CA GLY A 110 -16.09 -7.73 14.07
C GLY A 110 -15.49 -6.83 12.99
N LEU A 111 -16.12 -6.71 11.82
CA LEU A 111 -15.62 -5.98 10.65
C LEU A 111 -16.54 -4.82 10.24
N CYS A 112 -15.97 -3.82 9.59
CA CYS A 112 -16.68 -2.71 8.94
C CYS A 112 -16.29 -2.64 7.45
N THR A 113 -17.27 -2.76 6.57
CA THR A 113 -17.09 -2.70 5.11
C THR A 113 -17.07 -1.28 4.56
N ASN A 114 -17.48 -0.29 5.36
CA ASN A 114 -17.41 1.10 5.01
C ASN A 114 -16.02 1.67 5.33
N GLY A 115 -15.21 1.90 4.30
CA GLY A 115 -13.87 2.48 4.45
C GLY A 115 -13.91 3.88 5.07
N ASP A 116 -15.02 4.59 4.87
CA ASP A 116 -15.20 5.95 5.36
C ASP A 116 -15.47 6.00 6.86
N CYS A 117 -15.81 4.88 7.51
CA CYS A 117 -16.00 4.87 8.97
C CYS A 117 -14.70 5.08 9.75
N ASN A 118 -13.54 4.97 9.11
CA ASN A 118 -12.27 5.41 9.72
C ASN A 118 -12.02 6.92 9.55
N LEU A 119 -12.86 7.61 8.78
CA LEU A 119 -12.78 9.06 8.57
C LEU A 119 -13.60 9.75 9.65
N ILE A 120 -12.94 10.56 10.47
CA ILE A 120 -13.62 11.46 11.41
C ILE A 120 -14.41 12.48 10.58
N LYS A 121 -15.72 12.27 10.39
CA LYS A 121 -16.61 13.33 9.92
C LYS A 121 -17.19 14.03 11.16
N HIS A 122 -16.60 15.17 11.50
CA HIS A 122 -17.34 16.18 12.24
C HIS A 122 -18.52 16.65 11.38
N CYS A 123 -19.74 16.38 11.83
CA CYS A 123 -20.93 17.03 11.30
C CYS A 123 -21.57 17.85 12.41
N GLU A 124 -21.45 19.18 12.34
CA GLU A 124 -22.54 20.05 12.76
C GLU A 124 -22.80 21.09 11.66
N SER A 125 -23.95 20.90 11.02
CA SER A 125 -24.88 21.85 10.39
C SER A 125 -24.39 23.27 10.09
N GLY A 126 -24.55 23.68 8.82
CA GLY A 126 -24.68 25.09 8.44
C GLY A 126 -23.89 25.46 7.18
N ALA A 127 -24.62 25.86 6.14
CA ALA A 127 -24.04 26.52 4.97
C ALA A 127 -23.22 27.75 5.37
N VAL A 128 -22.06 27.99 4.73
CA VAL A 128 -21.59 29.28 4.17
C VAL A 128 -20.26 29.02 3.43
N ASN A 129 -20.14 29.60 2.24
CA ASN A 129 -18.94 29.74 1.41
C ASN A 129 -17.67 30.13 2.19
N GLY A 130 -16.52 29.65 1.72
CA GLY A 130 -15.25 30.38 1.91
C GLY A 130 -14.04 29.48 2.10
N ASN A 131 -13.16 29.49 1.10
CA ASN A 131 -11.76 29.05 1.13
C ASN A 131 -11.13 29.08 2.54
N ARG A 132 -10.76 27.90 3.05
CA ARG A 132 -9.66 27.75 4.00
C ARG A 132 -8.91 26.44 3.72
N LYS A 133 -7.64 26.58 3.35
CA LYS A 133 -6.64 25.51 3.33
C LYS A 133 -6.74 24.73 4.64
N ILE A 134 -7.15 23.47 4.55
CA ILE A 134 -7.10 22.53 5.66
C ILE A 134 -5.71 21.91 5.62
N GLU A 135 -4.77 22.49 6.37
CA GLU A 135 -3.58 21.76 6.79
C GLU A 135 -4.05 20.64 7.72
N LYS A 136 -4.21 19.44 7.14
CA LYS A 136 -4.52 18.22 7.89
C LYS A 136 -3.31 17.86 8.73
N ASN A 137 -3.36 18.14 10.02
CA ASN A 137 -2.46 17.52 10.98
C ASN A 137 -2.74 16.01 11.01
N LEU A 138 -1.86 15.21 10.39
CA LEU A 138 -1.91 13.75 10.44
C LEU A 138 -1.76 13.27 11.89
N SER A 139 -2.48 12.20 12.26
CA SER A 139 -2.26 11.55 13.55
C SER A 139 -0.81 11.01 13.61
N PRO A 140 -0.13 11.11 14.75
CA PRO A 140 1.28 10.68 14.87
C PRO A 140 1.51 9.22 14.45
N ALA A 141 0.53 8.35 14.67
CA ALA A 141 0.59 6.94 14.27
C ALA A 141 0.57 6.74 12.74
N ARG A 142 -0.23 7.53 12.02
CA ARG A 142 -0.31 7.46 10.56
C ARG A 142 0.94 8.04 9.90
N THR A 143 1.45 9.16 10.42
CA THR A 143 2.72 9.75 9.98
C THR A 143 3.88 8.78 10.19
N LYS A 144 3.92 8.10 11.35
CA LYS A 144 4.94 7.09 11.65
C LYS A 144 4.84 5.88 10.72
N SER A 145 3.64 5.34 10.49
CA SER A 145 3.45 4.20 9.57
C SER A 145 3.85 4.54 8.13
N PHE A 146 3.56 5.76 7.67
CA PHE A 146 3.99 6.24 6.36
C PHE A 146 5.52 6.37 6.29
N ASP A 147 6.13 6.96 7.31
CA ASP A 147 7.58 7.15 7.39
C ASP A 147 8.33 5.81 7.43
N ASP A 148 7.84 4.84 8.21
CA ASP A 148 8.41 3.49 8.28
C ASP A 148 8.29 2.77 6.92
N THR A 149 7.18 2.94 6.22
CA THR A 149 6.97 2.33 4.90
C THR A 149 7.87 2.98 3.85
N ARG A 150 7.97 4.32 3.85
CA ARG A 150 8.87 5.08 2.95
C ARG A 150 10.33 4.72 3.19
N GLU A 151 10.76 4.60 4.44
CA GLU A 151 12.14 4.22 4.78
C GLU A 151 12.48 2.82 4.23
N LYS A 152 11.60 1.84 4.45
CA LYS A 152 11.76 0.49 3.90
C LYS A 152 11.86 0.52 2.39
N LEU A 153 11.09 1.37 1.73
CA LEU A 153 11.13 1.53 0.27
C LEU A 153 12.49 2.06 -0.20
N TRP A 154 13.03 3.11 0.42
CA TRP A 154 14.37 3.63 0.09
C TRP A 154 15.46 2.58 0.25
N ARG A 155 15.44 1.87 1.39
CA ARG A 155 16.40 0.79 1.65
C ARG A 155 16.26 -0.33 0.62
N ASN A 156 15.05 -0.78 0.33
CA ASN A 156 14.81 -1.86 -0.63
C ASN A 156 15.20 -1.47 -2.06
N GLY A 157 14.95 -0.22 -2.45
CA GLY A 157 15.38 0.32 -3.74
C GLY A 157 16.90 0.23 -3.91
N LEU A 158 17.64 0.75 -2.92
CA LEU A 158 19.10 0.72 -2.93
C LEU A 158 19.64 -0.72 -2.87
N LYS A 159 19.07 -1.57 -2.00
CA LYS A 159 19.48 -2.99 -1.88
C LYS A 159 19.39 -3.74 -3.21
N ARG A 160 18.26 -3.60 -3.92
CA ARG A 160 18.08 -4.27 -5.20
C ARG A 160 19.05 -3.75 -6.25
N PHE A 161 19.26 -2.43 -6.30
CA PHE A 161 20.26 -1.85 -7.19
C PHE A 161 21.68 -2.35 -6.88
N VAL A 162 22.09 -2.36 -5.61
CA VAL A 162 23.41 -2.84 -5.18
C VAL A 162 23.59 -4.32 -5.50
N LEU A 163 22.55 -5.13 -5.35
CA LEU A 163 22.58 -6.55 -5.68
C LEU A 163 22.75 -6.80 -7.19
N GLU A 164 22.04 -6.03 -8.02
CA GLU A 164 22.07 -6.14 -9.48
C GLU A 164 23.26 -5.42 -10.14
N ALA A 165 23.94 -4.53 -9.40
CA ALA A 165 25.11 -3.82 -9.88
C ALA A 165 26.21 -4.79 -10.31
N ASP A 166 26.97 -4.41 -11.34
CA ASP A 166 28.13 -5.19 -11.75
C ASP A 166 29.13 -5.32 -10.59
N ARG A 167 29.95 -6.38 -10.65
CA ARG A 167 30.87 -6.74 -9.57
C ARG A 167 31.83 -5.61 -9.23
N GLY A 168 32.23 -4.79 -10.20
CA GLY A 168 33.12 -3.65 -9.97
C GLY A 168 32.42 -2.57 -9.16
N LEU A 169 31.27 -2.10 -9.64
CA LEU A 169 30.48 -1.07 -8.96
C LEU A 169 30.03 -1.52 -7.57
N ASN A 170 29.54 -2.76 -7.42
CA ASN A 170 29.14 -3.32 -6.14
C ASN A 170 30.27 -3.26 -5.09
N ARG A 171 31.51 -3.60 -5.48
CA ARG A 171 32.67 -3.55 -4.58
C ARG A 171 33.08 -2.13 -4.22
N VAL A 172 33.00 -1.20 -5.17
CA VAL A 172 33.24 0.23 -4.88
C VAL A 172 32.21 0.73 -3.87
N LEU A 173 30.94 0.43 -4.08
CA LEU A 173 29.86 0.78 -3.16
C LEU A 173 30.07 0.17 -1.78
N LEU A 174 30.42 -1.11 -1.69
CA LEU A 174 30.78 -1.79 -0.44
C LEU A 174 31.83 -1.00 0.34
N LEU A 175 32.93 -0.62 -0.33
CA LEU A 175 34.02 0.13 0.31
C LEU A 175 33.60 1.54 0.71
N CYS A 176 32.84 2.25 -0.13
CA CYS A 176 32.30 3.57 0.19
C CYS A 176 31.38 3.53 1.42
N MET A 177 30.47 2.54 1.49
CA MET A 177 29.56 2.36 2.62
C MET A 177 30.32 2.04 3.91
N LEU A 178 31.30 1.12 3.86
CA LEU A 178 32.15 0.81 5.00
C LEU A 178 32.97 2.02 5.47
N ALA A 179 33.57 2.78 4.54
CA ALA A 179 34.30 4.00 4.84
C ALA A 179 33.39 5.10 5.43
N GLY A 180 32.13 5.13 5.02
CA GLY A 180 31.07 5.95 5.60
C GLY A 180 30.58 5.47 6.98
N GLY A 181 31.14 4.40 7.52
CA GLY A 181 30.83 3.86 8.84
C GLY A 181 29.59 2.97 8.90
N TRP A 182 29.12 2.46 7.76
CA TRP A 182 27.97 1.56 7.71
C TRP A 182 28.34 0.20 8.31
N LYS A 183 27.38 -0.43 8.97
CA LYS A 183 27.58 -1.69 9.69
C LYS A 183 26.81 -2.82 9.03
N THR A 184 27.43 -3.99 8.95
CA THR A 184 26.77 -5.19 8.44
C THR A 184 25.90 -5.78 9.56
N THR A 185 24.74 -6.29 9.20
CA THR A 185 23.86 -7.06 10.11
C THR A 185 24.35 -8.49 10.29
N SER A 186 25.04 -9.03 9.28
CA SER A 186 25.67 -10.35 9.27
C SER A 186 27.18 -10.27 9.04
N ASP A 187 27.93 -11.19 9.62
CA ASP A 187 29.36 -11.31 9.34
C ASP A 187 29.62 -12.03 8.00
N PHE A 188 30.89 -12.07 7.58
CA PHE A 188 31.28 -12.70 6.31
C PHE A 188 30.90 -14.19 6.26
N GLY A 189 31.05 -14.92 7.37
CA GLY A 189 30.72 -16.35 7.41
C GLY A 189 29.23 -16.59 7.22
N GLU A 190 28.40 -15.80 7.89
CA GLU A 190 26.95 -15.90 7.79
C GLU A 190 26.44 -15.46 6.41
N SER A 191 27.05 -14.43 5.81
CA SER A 191 26.66 -13.95 4.48
C SER A 191 27.08 -14.91 3.36
N VAL A 192 28.33 -15.39 3.39
CA VAL A 192 28.92 -16.19 2.31
C VAL A 192 28.72 -17.70 2.49
N PHE A 193 28.89 -18.21 3.71
CA PHE A 193 28.85 -19.66 4.02
C PHE A 193 27.59 -20.08 4.77
N LYS A 194 26.70 -19.13 5.08
CA LYS A 194 25.46 -19.36 5.85
C LYS A 194 25.71 -19.98 7.23
N CYS A 195 26.88 -19.74 7.83
CA CYS A 195 27.24 -20.20 9.16
C CYS A 195 28.16 -19.22 9.89
N LYS A 196 27.98 -19.06 11.21
CA LYS A 196 28.87 -18.22 12.02
C LYS A 196 30.21 -18.90 12.25
N VAL A 197 31.27 -18.25 11.82
CA VAL A 197 32.65 -18.74 11.95
C VAL A 197 33.58 -17.59 12.32
N SER A 198 34.73 -17.90 12.92
CA SER A 198 35.75 -16.88 13.20
C SER A 198 36.34 -16.35 11.88
N PRO A 199 36.93 -15.13 11.86
CA PRO A 199 37.55 -14.59 10.65
C PRO A 199 38.66 -15.48 10.08
N ALA A 200 39.46 -16.13 10.95
CA ALA A 200 40.48 -17.08 10.53
C ALA A 200 39.85 -18.29 9.82
N LYS A 201 38.76 -18.83 10.38
CA LYS A 201 38.08 -19.98 9.78
C LYS A 201 37.37 -19.62 8.47
N ALA A 202 36.78 -18.44 8.40
CA ALA A 202 36.19 -17.90 7.18
C ALA A 202 37.23 -17.77 6.06
N LEU A 203 38.44 -17.30 6.38
CA LEU A 203 39.55 -17.21 5.42
C LEU A 203 40.01 -18.60 4.94
N GLU A 204 40.14 -19.57 5.84
CA GLU A 204 40.43 -20.96 5.45
C GLU A 204 39.38 -21.51 4.48
N MET A 205 38.09 -21.31 4.79
CA MET A 205 36.99 -21.74 3.93
C MET A 205 37.01 -21.03 2.58
N ALA A 206 37.27 -19.73 2.56
CA ALA A 206 37.38 -18.96 1.32
C ALA A 206 38.57 -19.40 0.45
N ASN A 207 39.71 -19.75 1.05
CA ASN A 207 40.86 -20.25 0.31
C ASN A 207 40.66 -21.67 -0.24
N ALA A 208 39.81 -22.46 0.41
CA ALA A 208 39.45 -23.82 -0.01
C ALA A 208 38.29 -23.87 -1.03
N MET A 209 37.70 -22.72 -1.36
CA MET A 209 36.60 -22.63 -2.32
C MET A 209 37.06 -22.90 -3.74
N GLU A 210 36.49 -23.93 -4.37
CA GLU A 210 36.75 -24.26 -5.78
C GLU A 210 35.96 -23.35 -6.74
N ASP A 211 34.77 -22.90 -6.33
CA ASP A 211 33.91 -22.04 -7.13
C ASP A 211 34.01 -20.56 -6.71
N PRO A 212 34.69 -19.69 -7.48
CA PRO A 212 34.79 -18.27 -7.16
C PRO A 212 33.44 -17.51 -7.25
N ALA A 213 32.39 -18.12 -7.82
CA ALA A 213 31.06 -17.49 -7.90
C ALA A 213 30.42 -17.32 -6.52
N VAL A 214 30.53 -18.32 -5.63
CA VAL A 214 29.95 -18.26 -4.27
C VAL A 214 30.55 -17.10 -3.47
N LEU A 215 31.88 -16.92 -3.55
CA LEU A 215 32.55 -15.79 -2.89
C LEU A 215 32.10 -14.45 -3.48
N THR A 216 31.85 -14.42 -4.79
CA THR A 216 31.40 -13.21 -5.47
C THR A 216 29.97 -12.84 -5.09
N GLU A 217 29.05 -13.80 -5.07
CA GLU A 217 27.66 -13.62 -4.66
C GLU A 217 27.58 -13.22 -3.19
N GLY A 218 28.33 -13.90 -2.33
CA GLY A 218 28.41 -13.57 -0.90
C GLY A 218 28.93 -12.14 -0.66
N LEU A 219 29.93 -11.68 -1.42
CA LEU A 219 30.39 -10.28 -1.35
C LEU A 219 29.32 -9.28 -1.82
N GLN A 220 28.55 -9.63 -2.87
CA GLN A 220 27.42 -8.80 -3.30
C GLN A 220 26.35 -8.70 -2.20
N GLU A 221 26.04 -9.81 -1.53
CA GLU A 221 25.09 -9.83 -0.40
C GLU A 221 25.59 -9.01 0.80
N ILE A 222 26.89 -9.02 1.11
CA ILE A 222 27.44 -8.19 2.19
C ILE A 222 27.20 -6.70 1.91
N ALA A 223 27.37 -6.27 0.65
CA ALA A 223 27.09 -4.89 0.26
C ALA A 223 25.60 -4.53 0.47
N VAL A 224 24.69 -5.46 0.19
CA VAL A 224 23.24 -5.31 0.44
C VAL A 224 22.95 -5.21 1.94
N ASN A 225 23.59 -6.03 2.77
CA ASN A 225 23.38 -6.06 4.23
C ASN A 225 23.79 -4.75 4.91
N LEU A 226 24.77 -4.02 4.37
CA LEU A 226 25.15 -2.69 4.88
C LEU A 226 23.99 -1.68 4.84
N VAL A 227 23.03 -1.86 3.92
CA VAL A 227 21.89 -0.94 3.75
C VAL A 227 20.85 -1.08 4.86
N ASP A 228 20.82 -2.21 5.60
CA ASP A 228 19.83 -2.47 6.66
C ASP A 228 19.79 -1.37 7.72
N GLU A 229 20.95 -1.04 8.27
CA GLU A 229 21.09 -0.11 9.40
C GLU A 229 21.72 1.24 9.00
N ALA A 230 21.92 1.46 7.70
CA ALA A 230 22.50 2.68 7.18
C ALA A 230 21.71 3.94 7.59
N PRO A 231 22.34 5.10 7.82
CA PRO A 231 21.61 6.35 8.02
C PRO A 231 20.72 6.69 6.81
N LEU A 232 19.43 6.93 7.03
CA LEU A 232 18.45 7.12 5.95
C LEU A 232 18.81 8.31 5.03
N GLU A 233 19.43 9.35 5.59
CA GLU A 233 19.94 10.48 4.81
C GLU A 233 20.96 10.03 3.77
N GLN A 234 21.96 9.26 4.18
CA GLN A 234 23.02 8.77 3.29
C GLN A 234 22.48 7.75 2.27
N VAL A 235 21.49 6.93 2.64
CA VAL A 235 20.78 6.06 1.68
C VAL A 235 20.15 6.90 0.56
N ARG A 236 19.47 8.01 0.92
CA ARG A 236 18.83 8.89 -0.06
C ARG A 236 19.86 9.63 -0.93
N GLU A 237 20.97 10.10 -0.35
CA GLU A 237 22.05 10.73 -1.11
C GLU A 237 22.68 9.76 -2.11
N LEU A 238 22.91 8.51 -1.71
CA LEU A 238 23.49 7.50 -2.58
C LEU A 238 22.52 7.09 -3.71
N LEU A 239 21.23 6.96 -3.42
CA LEU A 239 20.19 6.75 -4.44
C LEU A 239 20.20 7.85 -5.51
N LYS A 240 20.35 9.12 -5.09
CA LYS A 240 20.45 10.26 -6.01
C LYS A 240 21.74 10.23 -6.83
N ALA A 241 22.88 10.04 -6.17
CA ALA A 241 24.19 10.04 -6.83
C ALA A 241 24.30 8.92 -7.86
N LEU A 242 23.70 7.76 -7.58
CA LEU A 242 23.65 6.61 -8.48
C LEU A 242 22.54 6.68 -9.52
N GLN A 243 21.65 7.68 -9.42
CA GLN A 243 20.50 7.82 -10.32
C GLN A 243 19.69 6.53 -10.42
N VAL A 244 19.45 5.88 -9.26
CA VAL A 244 18.78 4.57 -9.22
C VAL A 244 17.39 4.70 -9.84
N PRO A 245 17.03 3.83 -10.81
CA PRO A 245 15.71 3.84 -11.42
C PRO A 245 14.69 3.28 -10.43
N LEU A 246 14.26 4.12 -9.49
CA LEU A 246 13.43 3.72 -8.37
C LEU A 246 12.15 3.03 -8.85
N GLY A 247 11.59 3.42 -9.99
CA GLY A 247 10.39 2.77 -10.52
C GLY A 247 10.54 1.27 -10.78
N ARG A 248 11.74 0.82 -11.14
CA ARG A 248 12.04 -0.62 -11.29
C ARG A 248 12.07 -1.34 -9.95
N TYR A 249 12.47 -0.66 -8.88
CA TYR A 249 12.72 -1.27 -7.57
C TYR A 249 11.67 -0.91 -6.50
N PHE A 250 10.73 -0.03 -6.84
CA PHE A 250 9.68 0.50 -5.98
C PHE A 250 8.34 -0.11 -6.39
N PRO A 251 7.99 -1.32 -5.91
CA PRO A 251 6.64 -1.78 -6.03
C PRO A 251 5.75 -0.87 -5.17
N MET A 252 5.04 0.05 -5.80
CA MET A 252 4.00 0.86 -5.15
C MET A 252 2.99 -0.09 -4.52
N GLN A 253 3.12 -0.35 -3.22
CA GLN A 253 2.14 -1.17 -2.50
C GLN A 253 0.85 -0.37 -2.40
N LYS A 254 -0.30 -1.01 -2.69
CA LYS A 254 -1.62 -0.38 -2.61
C LYS A 254 -1.85 0.34 -1.26
N THR A 255 -1.37 -0.27 -0.18
CA THR A 255 -1.44 0.29 1.18
C THR A 255 -0.62 1.56 1.36
N PHE A 256 0.53 1.70 0.68
CA PHE A 256 1.34 2.92 0.68
C PHE A 256 0.66 4.04 -0.12
N LEU A 257 0.10 3.72 -1.28
CA LEU A 257 -0.66 4.65 -2.11
C LEU A 257 -1.89 5.22 -1.38
N GLU A 258 -2.60 4.39 -0.63
CA GLU A 258 -3.75 4.80 0.20
C GLU A 258 -3.35 5.72 1.38
N GLN A 259 -2.07 5.70 1.77
CA GLN A 259 -1.51 6.60 2.78
C GLN A 259 -0.95 7.90 2.19
N LEU A 260 -0.78 7.96 0.87
CA LEU A 260 -0.14 9.07 0.19
C LEU A 260 -1.12 10.25 0.05
N ASP A 261 -0.85 11.34 0.75
CA ASP A 261 -1.55 12.62 0.58
C ASP A 261 -0.63 13.69 -0.02
N GLN A 262 -1.13 14.91 -0.21
CA GLN A 262 -0.33 16.00 -0.79
C GLN A 262 0.91 16.33 0.05
N ALA A 263 0.84 16.22 1.37
CA ALA A 263 2.01 16.43 2.23
C ALA A 263 3.04 15.31 2.06
N GLY A 264 2.58 14.06 1.92
CA GLY A 264 3.41 12.91 1.58
C GLY A 264 4.10 13.05 0.23
N ILE A 265 3.37 13.47 -0.81
CA ILE A 265 3.91 13.72 -2.15
C ILE A 265 4.94 14.85 -2.11
N SER A 266 4.62 15.99 -1.48
CA SER A 266 5.56 17.12 -1.34
C SER A 266 6.83 16.71 -0.60
N ARG A 267 6.70 15.89 0.45
CA ARG A 267 7.85 15.37 1.21
C ARG A 267 8.72 14.47 0.34
N ILE A 268 8.13 13.55 -0.43
CA ILE A 268 8.86 12.71 -1.39
C ILE A 268 9.53 13.58 -2.46
N ALA A 269 8.82 14.57 -3.01
CA ALA A 269 9.33 15.50 -4.01
C ALA A 269 10.59 16.23 -3.50
N LYS A 270 10.54 16.76 -2.27
CA LYS A 270 11.69 17.37 -1.59
C LYS A 270 12.83 16.38 -1.40
N GLU A 271 12.52 15.16 -0.96
CA GLU A 271 13.51 14.11 -0.78
C GLU A 271 14.19 13.74 -2.10
N LEU A 272 13.50 13.80 -3.24
CA LEU A 272 14.05 13.57 -4.57
C LEU A 272 14.73 14.82 -5.17
N GLY A 273 14.59 15.99 -4.55
CA GLY A 273 15.17 17.24 -5.03
C GLY A 273 14.34 17.94 -6.12
N VAL A 274 13.06 17.62 -6.23
CA VAL A 274 12.12 18.30 -7.14
C VAL A 274 11.83 19.69 -6.61
N VAL A 275 11.96 20.70 -7.49
CA VAL A 275 11.60 22.09 -7.18
C VAL A 275 10.13 22.29 -7.53
N GLU A 276 9.30 22.63 -6.55
CA GLU A 276 7.87 22.92 -6.77
C GLU A 276 7.66 24.26 -7.48
N GLY A 277 7.58 24.20 -8.81
CA GLY A 277 7.19 25.34 -9.67
C GLY A 277 5.70 25.68 -9.60
N GLU A 278 5.30 26.74 -10.31
CA GLU A 278 3.90 27.20 -10.40
C GLU A 278 2.96 26.09 -10.88
N GLU A 279 3.39 25.29 -11.87
CA GLU A 279 2.61 24.21 -12.47
C GLU A 279 2.31 23.08 -11.48
N ILE A 280 3.32 22.68 -10.68
CA ILE A 280 3.15 21.67 -9.62
C ILE A 280 2.19 22.18 -8.54
N LYS A 281 2.28 23.47 -8.17
CA LYS A 281 1.39 24.07 -7.17
C LYS A 281 -0.06 24.12 -7.66
N GLN A 282 -0.29 24.51 -8.92
CA GLN A 282 -1.62 24.53 -9.53
C GLN A 282 -2.22 23.12 -9.66
N ALA A 283 -1.40 22.11 -9.98
CA ALA A 283 -1.83 20.72 -9.98
C ALA A 283 -2.27 20.26 -8.58
N GLY A 284 -1.56 20.72 -7.53
CA GLY A 284 -1.94 20.57 -6.11
C GLY A 284 -3.32 21.14 -5.78
N GLU A 285 -3.70 22.25 -6.39
CA GLU A 285 -5.02 22.86 -6.18
C GLU A 285 -6.14 22.11 -6.93
N THR A 286 -5.79 21.37 -7.98
CA THR A 286 -6.74 20.62 -8.81
C THR A 286 -7.11 19.28 -8.18
N GLY A 287 -6.13 18.56 -7.64
CA GLY A 287 -6.38 17.25 -7.04
C GLY A 287 -5.10 16.48 -6.71
N LEU A 288 -5.25 15.43 -5.90
CA LEU A 288 -4.11 14.58 -5.49
C LEU A 288 -3.47 13.86 -6.68
N LYS A 289 -4.30 13.42 -7.64
CA LYS A 289 -3.85 12.70 -8.84
C LYS A 289 -3.02 13.60 -9.75
N GLU A 290 -3.52 14.80 -10.00
CA GLU A 290 -2.88 15.81 -10.83
C GLU A 290 -1.58 16.28 -10.18
N TYR A 291 -1.56 16.47 -8.87
CA TYR A 291 -0.35 16.80 -8.12
C TYR A 291 0.72 15.71 -8.21
N ALA A 292 0.34 14.44 -8.01
CA ALA A 292 1.26 13.32 -8.16
C ALA A 292 1.85 13.25 -9.57
N LEU A 293 1.02 13.45 -10.60
CA LEU A 293 1.44 13.44 -12.01
C LEU A 293 2.37 14.62 -12.35
N ALA A 294 2.08 15.83 -11.84
CA ALA A 294 2.93 16.99 -12.06
C ALA A 294 4.30 16.82 -11.38
N VAL A 295 4.32 16.31 -10.15
CA VAL A 295 5.58 15.98 -9.44
C VAL A 295 6.35 14.90 -10.19
N ALA A 296 5.68 13.86 -10.68
CA ALA A 296 6.26 12.81 -11.52
C ALA A 296 7.02 13.38 -12.71
N ASN A 297 6.31 14.19 -13.51
CA ASN A 297 6.81 14.75 -14.76
C ASN A 297 7.91 15.81 -14.55
N SER A 298 8.00 16.37 -13.35
CA SER A 298 9.01 17.36 -12.99
C SER A 298 10.32 16.73 -12.52
N ILE A 299 10.36 15.40 -12.39
CA ILE A 299 11.59 14.68 -12.10
C ILE A 299 12.30 14.48 -13.45
N PRO A 300 13.52 15.02 -13.64
CA PRO A 300 14.25 14.87 -14.89
C PRO A 300 14.45 13.38 -15.21
N ASP A 301 13.95 12.94 -16.37
CA ASP A 301 13.66 11.52 -16.59
C ASP A 301 14.75 10.79 -17.39
N GLU A 302 15.49 9.94 -16.69
CA GLU A 302 15.75 8.55 -17.08
C GLU A 302 15.34 7.56 -15.95
N CYS A 303 15.12 8.05 -14.72
CA CYS A 303 15.00 7.22 -13.52
C CYS A 303 13.56 6.80 -13.14
N LEU A 304 12.50 7.36 -13.74
CA LEU A 304 11.13 7.20 -13.21
C LEU A 304 10.03 6.86 -14.23
N ILE A 305 10.36 6.57 -15.48
CA ILE A 305 9.42 6.03 -16.49
C ILE A 305 8.56 4.86 -15.93
N ASP A 306 9.08 4.11 -14.95
CA ASP A 306 8.37 3.01 -14.28
C ASP A 306 7.84 3.28 -12.86
N TYR A 307 8.02 4.50 -12.32
CA TYR A 307 7.72 4.80 -10.91
C TYR A 307 6.23 4.98 -10.61
N PHE A 308 5.45 5.33 -11.62
CA PHE A 308 4.00 5.46 -11.49
C PHE A 308 3.29 4.29 -12.20
N PRO A 309 2.14 3.82 -11.66
CA PRO A 309 1.33 2.80 -12.34
C PRO A 309 0.99 3.26 -13.77
N PRO A 310 0.74 2.36 -14.72
CA PRO A 310 0.54 2.71 -16.14
C PRO A 310 -0.52 3.80 -16.38
N GLU A 311 -1.53 3.81 -15.52
CA GLU A 311 -2.64 4.77 -15.45
C GLU A 311 -2.29 6.17 -14.90
N PHE A 312 -1.02 6.38 -14.53
CA PHE A 312 -0.41 7.62 -14.04
C PHE A 312 0.92 7.94 -14.77
N ARG A 313 1.19 7.32 -15.91
CA ARG A 313 2.30 7.67 -16.82
C ARG A 313 1.82 8.69 -17.86
N PRO A 314 2.69 9.55 -18.42
CA PRO A 314 2.37 10.34 -19.61
C PRO A 314 2.14 9.46 -20.85
#